data_AF-A0A6T6KX34-F1
#
_entry.id   AF-A0A6T6KX34-F1
#
_cell.length_a   1.000
_cell.length_b   1.000
_cell.length_c   1.000
_cell.angle_alpha   90.00
_cell.angle_beta   90.00
_cell.angle_gamma   90.00
#
_symmetry.space_group_name_H-M   'P 1'
#
loop_
_entity.id
_entity.type
_entity.pdbx_description
1 polymer ?
#
loop_
_entity_poly.entity_id
_entity_poly.type
_entity_poly.pdbx_seq_one_letter_code
_entity_poly.pdbx_strand_id
1 'polypeptide(L)'
;GALFGAANIAELKEERRTQGKKKKGGKYERELERDMMMARAETSSEARRKAADSLMSAQCLVYVRTLYNAPTVPSGLPSVLQGINNCSTYLSKDVVSALIDAISPLIEKQMLPLRSSFQTISSFFNLLLKHQQLTGFDPVEPTRLKSLMDIALAGLYLDSWKVSEEVADIAVRAVTSGLKLRRGDPVVWSSISRRMLLAALSSTNHSCSIAFLDSSRQAHPNPNEALDPSHSDLRRRWDPSETSPAANPDTTSWELVALCNHYHPKVRELANSFSLASSRAGPEKLLATYRASSGGFRPKIANSMLPQHRRKPVKSSSQISRCEFSTIPSDFLLQYYFNQRLASVRQSFESQRRDEKHHS
;
A
#
# COMPACT_ATOMS: atom_id res chain seq x y z
N GLY A 1 -19.64 -65.51 -78.44
CA GLY A 1 -18.52 -64.82 -77.78
C GLY A 1 -18.86 -63.44 -77.24
N ALA A 2 -19.63 -62.59 -77.96
CA ALA A 2 -19.76 -61.17 -77.61
C ALA A 2 -20.85 -60.80 -76.58
N LEU A 3 -21.81 -61.68 -76.27
CA LEU A 3 -22.92 -61.37 -75.34
C LEU A 3 -22.59 -61.60 -73.86
N PHE A 4 -21.54 -62.37 -73.53
CA PHE A 4 -21.12 -62.61 -72.14
C PHE A 4 -20.19 -61.53 -71.56
N GLY A 5 -19.61 -60.66 -72.41
CA GLY A 5 -18.72 -59.57 -71.97
C GLY A 5 -19.44 -58.29 -71.55
N ALA A 6 -20.61 -58.00 -72.13
CA ALA A 6 -21.35 -56.76 -71.86
C ALA A 6 -22.03 -56.75 -70.49
N ALA A 7 -22.52 -57.91 -70.02
CA ALA A 7 -23.14 -58.04 -68.70
C ALA A 7 -22.13 -57.80 -67.56
N ASN A 8 -20.93 -58.37 -67.66
CA ASN A 8 -19.85 -58.19 -66.68
C ASN A 8 -19.36 -56.74 -66.57
N ILE A 9 -19.34 -55.98 -67.68
CA ILE A 9 -18.89 -54.59 -67.68
C ILE A 9 -19.94 -53.66 -67.05
N ALA A 10 -21.22 -53.92 -67.27
CA ALA A 10 -22.31 -53.15 -66.66
C ALA A 10 -22.33 -53.34 -65.13
N GLU A 11 -22.17 -54.59 -64.68
CA GLU A 11 -22.14 -54.96 -63.27
C GLU A 11 -20.95 -54.31 -62.52
N LEU A 12 -19.74 -54.37 -63.10
CA LEU A 12 -18.56 -53.68 -62.57
C LEU A 12 -18.70 -52.13 -62.51
N LYS A 13 -19.43 -51.54 -63.47
CA LYS A 13 -19.71 -50.09 -63.47
C LYS A 13 -20.70 -49.70 -62.38
N GLU A 14 -21.67 -50.56 -62.11
CA GLU A 14 -22.69 -50.39 -61.08
C GLU A 14 -22.11 -50.59 -59.67
N GLU A 15 -21.23 -51.57 -59.48
CA GLU A 15 -20.43 -51.75 -58.27
C GLU A 15 -19.52 -50.56 -57.97
N ARG A 16 -18.86 -49.98 -58.99
CA ARG A 16 -18.07 -48.75 -58.83
C ARG A 16 -18.94 -47.53 -58.45
N ARG A 17 -20.15 -47.43 -59.00
CA ARG A 17 -21.11 -46.37 -58.65
C ARG A 17 -21.63 -46.51 -57.21
N THR A 18 -21.94 -47.73 -56.77
CA THR A 18 -22.39 -48.00 -55.40
C THR A 18 -21.25 -47.82 -54.39
N GLN A 19 -20.01 -48.22 -54.71
CA GLN A 19 -18.83 -47.92 -53.89
C GLN A 19 -18.53 -46.41 -53.81
N GLY A 20 -18.69 -45.67 -54.91
CA GLY A 20 -18.53 -44.21 -54.93
C GLY A 20 -19.56 -43.48 -54.05
N LYS A 21 -20.82 -43.92 -54.09
CA LYS A 21 -21.89 -43.41 -53.20
C LYS A 21 -21.64 -43.77 -51.74
N LYS A 22 -21.19 -44.99 -51.43
CA LYS A 22 -20.80 -45.41 -50.07
C LYS A 22 -19.61 -44.62 -49.52
N LYS A 23 -18.59 -44.34 -50.35
CA LYS A 23 -17.45 -43.50 -49.96
C LYS A 23 -17.83 -42.02 -49.76
N LYS A 24 -18.78 -41.48 -50.52
CA LYS A 24 -19.31 -40.13 -50.31
C LYS A 24 -20.17 -40.04 -49.05
N GLY A 25 -21.04 -41.03 -48.81
CA GLY A 25 -21.82 -41.14 -47.57
C GLY A 25 -20.95 -41.24 -46.32
N GLY A 26 -19.92 -42.11 -46.33
CA GLY A 26 -19.00 -42.25 -45.20
C GLY A 26 -18.04 -41.06 -45.00
N LYS A 27 -17.83 -40.20 -46.00
CA LYS A 27 -17.13 -38.91 -45.81
C LYS A 27 -18.03 -37.89 -45.13
N TYR A 28 -19.27 -37.78 -45.60
CA TYR A 28 -20.27 -36.91 -44.98
C TYR A 28 -20.58 -37.32 -43.54
N GLU A 29 -20.64 -38.61 -43.26
CA GLU A 29 -20.86 -39.15 -41.91
C GLU A 29 -19.68 -38.84 -40.96
N ARG A 30 -18.44 -38.94 -41.44
CA ARG A 30 -17.24 -38.54 -40.65
C ARG A 30 -17.14 -37.03 -40.46
N GLU A 31 -17.58 -36.24 -41.43
CA GLU A 31 -17.63 -34.78 -41.34
C GLU A 31 -18.70 -34.36 -40.33
N LEU A 32 -19.89 -34.97 -40.39
CA LEU A 32 -20.96 -34.83 -39.42
C LEU A 32 -20.52 -35.26 -38.00
N GLU A 33 -19.81 -36.38 -37.86
CA GLU A 33 -19.30 -36.85 -36.57
C GLU A 33 -18.25 -35.89 -35.98
N ARG A 34 -17.39 -35.34 -36.83
CA ARG A 34 -16.41 -34.32 -36.43
C ARG A 34 -17.12 -33.04 -35.99
N ASP A 35 -18.12 -32.59 -36.72
CA ASP A 35 -18.92 -31.40 -36.38
C ASP A 35 -19.72 -31.60 -35.08
N MET A 36 -20.28 -32.80 -34.87
CA MET A 36 -20.93 -33.16 -33.61
C MET A 36 -19.95 -33.21 -32.44
N MET A 37 -18.72 -33.67 -32.64
CA MET A 37 -17.68 -33.62 -31.60
C MET A 37 -17.27 -32.18 -31.27
N MET A 38 -17.10 -31.31 -32.28
CA MET A 38 -16.80 -29.89 -32.06
C MET A 38 -17.94 -29.20 -31.31
N ALA A 39 -19.18 -29.39 -31.75
CA ALA A 39 -20.36 -28.84 -31.08
C ALA A 39 -20.54 -29.35 -29.63
N ARG A 40 -20.25 -30.64 -29.37
CA ARG A 40 -20.27 -31.20 -28.01
C ARG A 40 -19.15 -30.62 -27.13
N ALA A 41 -17.97 -30.40 -27.69
CA ALA A 41 -16.86 -29.80 -26.98
C ALA A 41 -17.16 -28.34 -26.62
N GLU A 42 -17.73 -27.57 -27.55
CA GLU A 42 -18.12 -26.17 -27.35
C GLU A 42 -19.23 -26.04 -26.29
N THR A 43 -20.33 -26.80 -26.44
CA THR A 43 -21.44 -26.80 -25.46
C THR A 43 -20.98 -27.24 -24.06
N SER A 44 -20.09 -28.24 -23.96
CA SER A 44 -19.49 -28.66 -22.68
C SER A 44 -18.58 -27.58 -22.08
N SER A 45 -17.86 -26.82 -22.90
CA SER A 45 -17.01 -25.72 -22.41
C SER A 45 -17.84 -24.54 -21.90
N GLU A 46 -18.91 -24.19 -22.61
CA GLU A 46 -19.78 -23.07 -22.26
C GLU A 46 -20.64 -23.40 -21.03
N ALA A 47 -21.15 -24.64 -20.93
CA ALA A 47 -21.86 -25.11 -19.74
C ALA A 47 -20.96 -25.13 -18.50
N ARG A 48 -19.70 -25.56 -18.64
CA ARG A 48 -18.70 -25.50 -17.55
C ARG A 48 -18.41 -24.06 -17.13
N ARG A 49 -18.30 -23.13 -18.08
CA ARG A 49 -18.10 -21.71 -17.77
C ARG A 49 -19.28 -21.12 -17.01
N LYS A 50 -20.52 -21.37 -17.48
CA LYS A 50 -21.74 -20.92 -16.80
C LYS A 50 -21.89 -21.50 -15.39
N ALA A 51 -21.53 -22.76 -15.18
CA ALA A 51 -21.53 -23.38 -13.86
C ALA A 51 -20.45 -22.77 -12.94
N ALA A 52 -19.25 -22.52 -13.47
CA ALA A 52 -18.16 -21.87 -12.73
C ALA A 52 -18.54 -20.43 -12.32
N ASP A 53 -19.11 -19.65 -13.24
CA ASP A 53 -19.58 -18.28 -12.96
C ASP A 53 -20.67 -18.27 -11.88
N SER A 54 -21.60 -19.22 -11.95
CA SER A 54 -22.67 -19.38 -10.94
C SER A 54 -22.12 -19.75 -9.56
N LEU A 55 -21.12 -20.65 -9.52
CA LEU A 55 -20.45 -21.03 -8.28
C LEU A 55 -19.68 -19.86 -7.67
N MET A 56 -18.94 -19.09 -8.49
CA MET A 56 -18.20 -17.91 -8.03
C MET A 56 -19.14 -16.83 -7.49
N SER A 57 -20.27 -16.59 -8.17
CA SER A 57 -21.31 -15.68 -7.67
C SER A 57 -21.90 -16.13 -6.33
N ALA A 58 -22.19 -17.41 -6.17
CA ALA A 58 -22.64 -17.96 -4.89
C ALA A 58 -21.59 -17.81 -3.79
N GLN A 59 -20.30 -18.03 -4.09
CA GLN A 59 -19.20 -17.82 -3.16
C GLN A 59 -19.05 -16.34 -2.74
N CYS A 60 -19.20 -15.39 -3.67
CA CYS A 60 -19.25 -13.95 -3.32
C CYS A 60 -20.31 -13.67 -2.26
N LEU A 61 -21.52 -14.20 -2.45
CA LEU A 61 -22.63 -13.97 -1.55
C LEU A 61 -22.36 -14.53 -0.16
N VAL A 62 -21.69 -15.68 -0.06
CA VAL A 62 -21.27 -16.25 1.23
C VAL A 62 -20.28 -15.30 1.93
N TYR A 63 -19.27 -14.78 1.24
CA TYR A 63 -18.31 -13.85 1.84
C TYR A 63 -18.97 -12.54 2.28
N VAL A 64 -19.82 -11.93 1.46
CA VAL A 64 -20.54 -10.69 1.79
C VAL A 64 -21.50 -10.91 2.96
N ARG A 65 -22.24 -12.02 2.99
CA ARG A 65 -23.09 -12.38 4.14
C ARG A 65 -22.29 -12.61 5.40
N THR A 66 -21.10 -13.21 5.28
CA THR A 66 -20.20 -13.40 6.43
C THR A 66 -19.76 -12.06 6.99
N LEU A 67 -19.42 -11.08 6.14
CA LEU A 67 -19.11 -9.71 6.60
C LEU A 67 -20.30 -9.04 7.30
N TYR A 68 -21.51 -9.19 6.75
CA TYR A 68 -22.70 -8.58 7.33
C TYR A 68 -23.07 -9.19 8.69
N ASN A 69 -22.89 -10.50 8.85
CA ASN A 69 -23.25 -11.24 10.06
C ASN A 69 -22.15 -11.26 11.13
N ALA A 70 -20.90 -10.96 10.77
CA ALA A 70 -19.75 -11.04 11.67
C ALA A 70 -19.02 -9.70 11.89
N PRO A 71 -19.72 -8.60 12.25
CA PRO A 71 -19.04 -7.34 12.58
C PRO A 71 -18.13 -7.44 13.83
N THR A 72 -18.14 -8.57 14.54
CA THR A 72 -17.51 -8.77 15.84
C THR A 72 -16.32 -9.73 15.87
N VAL A 73 -15.85 -10.26 14.72
CA VAL A 73 -14.73 -11.22 14.71
C VAL A 73 -13.51 -10.66 13.96
N PRO A 74 -12.65 -9.87 14.63
CA PRO A 74 -11.50 -9.17 14.02
C PRO A 74 -10.47 -10.07 13.35
N SER A 75 -10.44 -11.36 13.70
CA SER A 75 -9.44 -12.33 13.21
C SER A 75 -9.74 -12.88 11.82
N GLY A 76 -11.01 -12.93 11.42
CA GLY A 76 -11.44 -13.50 10.12
C GLY A 76 -11.57 -12.48 8.99
N LEU A 77 -11.69 -11.19 9.33
CA LEU A 77 -11.96 -10.11 8.38
C LEU A 77 -10.96 -10.06 7.20
N PRO A 78 -9.62 -10.15 7.40
CA PRO A 78 -8.66 -10.12 6.31
C PRO A 78 -8.82 -11.29 5.32
N SER A 79 -9.10 -12.49 5.83
CA SER A 79 -9.28 -13.70 5.01
C SER A 79 -10.54 -13.62 4.15
N VAL A 80 -11.63 -13.08 4.71
CA VAL A 80 -12.89 -12.86 3.98
C VAL A 80 -12.69 -11.81 2.90
N LEU A 81 -11.99 -10.71 3.20
CA LEU A 81 -11.68 -9.67 2.20
C LEU A 81 -10.76 -10.17 1.09
N GLN A 82 -9.82 -11.06 1.39
CA GLN A 82 -9.01 -11.73 0.37
C GLN A 82 -9.88 -12.59 -0.57
N GLY A 83 -10.85 -13.33 -0.01
CA GLY A 83 -11.85 -14.08 -0.79
C GLY A 83 -12.69 -13.19 -1.68
N ILE A 84 -13.18 -12.06 -1.16
CA ILE A 84 -13.92 -11.04 -1.93
C ILE A 84 -13.09 -10.48 -3.07
N ASN A 85 -11.80 -10.24 -2.82
CA ASN A 85 -10.90 -9.72 -3.83
C ASN A 85 -10.72 -10.71 -5.00
N ASN A 86 -10.77 -12.01 -4.75
CA ASN A 86 -10.70 -13.02 -5.82
C ASN A 86 -11.95 -13.02 -6.72
N CYS A 87 -13.10 -12.65 -6.15
CA CYS A 87 -14.35 -12.64 -6.88
C CYS A 87 -14.83 -11.21 -7.25
N SER A 88 -13.92 -10.24 -7.24
CA SER A 88 -14.24 -8.81 -7.45
C SER A 88 -14.99 -8.54 -8.75
N THR A 89 -14.71 -9.30 -9.81
CA THR A 89 -15.37 -9.16 -11.13
C THR A 89 -16.88 -9.37 -11.09
N TYR A 90 -17.38 -10.10 -10.09
CA TYR A 90 -18.80 -10.42 -9.94
C TYR A 90 -19.53 -9.45 -9.00
N LEU A 91 -18.82 -8.48 -8.39
CA LEU A 91 -19.41 -7.51 -7.47
C LEU A 91 -19.82 -6.25 -8.25
N SER A 92 -20.99 -5.70 -7.91
CA SER A 92 -21.36 -4.37 -8.38
C SER A 92 -20.57 -3.30 -7.62
N LYS A 93 -20.38 -2.13 -8.25
CA LYS A 93 -19.72 -0.99 -7.60
C LYS A 93 -20.45 -0.57 -6.32
N ASP A 94 -21.77 -0.61 -6.34
CA ASP A 94 -22.61 -0.21 -5.20
C ASP A 94 -22.37 -1.13 -3.99
N VAL A 95 -22.17 -2.43 -4.23
CA VAL A 95 -21.81 -3.37 -3.16
C VAL A 95 -20.43 -3.04 -2.60
N VAL A 96 -19.45 -2.70 -3.45
CA VAL A 96 -18.11 -2.31 -2.98
C VAL A 96 -18.17 -1.03 -2.15
N SER A 97 -18.94 -0.03 -2.58
CA SER A 97 -19.17 1.22 -1.83
C SER A 97 -19.80 0.93 -0.47
N ALA A 98 -20.86 0.12 -0.44
CA ALA A 98 -21.53 -0.28 0.80
C ALA A 98 -20.61 -1.05 1.76
N LEU A 99 -19.67 -1.85 1.23
CA LEU A 99 -18.67 -2.54 2.04
C LEU A 99 -17.66 -1.57 2.65
N ILE A 100 -17.21 -0.56 1.90
CA ILE A 100 -16.35 0.51 2.42
C ILE A 100 -17.09 1.28 3.50
N ASP A 101 -18.36 1.62 3.28
CA ASP A 101 -19.23 2.28 4.27
C ASP A 101 -19.37 1.49 5.57
N ALA A 102 -19.58 0.18 5.48
CA ALA A 102 -19.73 -0.68 6.64
C ALA A 102 -18.43 -0.79 7.47
N ILE A 103 -17.27 -0.75 6.82
CA ILE A 103 -15.97 -0.96 7.47
C ILE A 103 -15.31 0.34 7.93
N SER A 104 -15.55 1.47 7.25
CA SER A 104 -15.05 2.79 7.62
C SER A 104 -15.18 3.10 9.13
N PRO A 105 -16.38 2.97 9.76
CA PRO A 105 -16.53 3.28 11.17
C PRO A 105 -15.74 2.35 12.10
N LEU A 106 -15.44 1.11 11.68
CA LEU A 106 -14.62 0.19 12.48
C LEU A 106 -13.16 0.64 12.53
N ILE A 107 -12.66 1.23 11.45
CA ILE A 107 -11.29 1.77 11.38
C ILE A 107 -11.22 3.14 12.07
N GLU A 108 -12.18 4.03 11.81
CA GLU A 108 -12.24 5.37 12.42
C GLU A 108 -12.33 5.31 13.94
N LYS A 109 -13.15 4.41 14.48
CA LYS A 109 -13.28 4.19 15.93
C LYS A 109 -12.18 3.32 16.53
N GLN A 110 -11.16 2.95 15.74
CA GLN A 110 -10.05 2.09 16.14
C GLN A 110 -10.49 0.77 16.80
N MET A 111 -11.63 0.20 16.36
CA MET A 111 -12.16 -1.06 16.89
C MET A 111 -11.41 -2.29 16.34
N LEU A 112 -10.60 -2.09 15.30
CA LEU A 112 -9.77 -3.13 14.69
C LEU A 112 -8.30 -2.97 15.11
N PRO A 113 -7.59 -4.07 15.40
CA PRO A 113 -6.15 -4.05 15.59
C PRO A 113 -5.45 -3.45 14.36
N LEU A 114 -4.38 -2.67 14.55
CA LEU A 114 -3.64 -1.99 13.46
C LEU A 114 -3.31 -2.92 12.29
N ARG A 115 -2.87 -4.15 12.60
CA ARG A 115 -2.62 -5.19 11.60
C ARG A 115 -3.84 -5.44 10.71
N SER A 116 -4.99 -5.70 11.32
CA SER A 116 -6.23 -5.99 10.61
C SER A 116 -6.74 -4.76 9.85
N SER A 117 -6.54 -3.56 10.40
CA SER A 117 -6.89 -2.30 9.72
C SER A 117 -6.10 -2.13 8.42
N PHE A 118 -4.76 -2.26 8.45
CA PHE A 118 -3.95 -2.15 7.23
C PHE A 118 -4.20 -3.26 6.22
N GLN A 119 -4.45 -4.50 6.67
CA GLN A 119 -4.80 -5.60 5.77
C GLN A 119 -6.13 -5.34 5.06
N THR A 120 -7.12 -4.84 5.81
CA THR A 120 -8.42 -4.45 5.28
C THR A 120 -8.28 -3.33 4.25
N ILE A 121 -7.57 -2.25 4.60
CA ILE A 121 -7.30 -1.11 3.70
C ILE A 121 -6.59 -1.57 2.42
N SER A 122 -5.52 -2.37 2.55
CA SER A 122 -4.79 -2.91 1.40
C SER A 122 -5.68 -3.77 0.50
N SER A 123 -6.55 -4.59 1.10
CA SER A 123 -7.51 -5.41 0.35
C SER A 123 -8.50 -4.57 -0.43
N PHE A 124 -9.02 -3.49 0.17
CA PHE A 124 -9.91 -2.55 -0.51
C PHE A 124 -9.20 -1.77 -1.62
N PHE A 125 -7.96 -1.32 -1.44
CA PHE A 125 -7.22 -0.70 -2.54
C PHE A 125 -7.04 -1.66 -3.72
N ASN A 126 -6.73 -2.93 -3.46
CA ASN A 126 -6.63 -3.95 -4.50
C ASN A 126 -7.97 -4.23 -5.18
N LEU A 127 -9.07 -4.24 -4.41
CA LEU A 127 -10.43 -4.37 -4.94
C LEU A 127 -10.75 -3.19 -5.88
N LEU A 128 -10.51 -1.96 -5.44
CA LEU A 128 -10.72 -0.75 -6.24
C LEU A 128 -9.84 -0.72 -7.50
N LEU A 129 -8.58 -1.15 -7.42
CA LEU A 129 -7.69 -1.26 -8.59
C LEU A 129 -8.27 -2.20 -9.66
N LYS A 130 -8.84 -3.34 -9.24
CA LYS A 130 -9.49 -4.28 -10.17
C LYS A 130 -10.76 -3.67 -10.78
N HIS A 131 -11.58 -3.00 -9.98
CA HIS A 131 -12.80 -2.35 -10.48
C HIS A 131 -12.51 -1.16 -11.41
N GLN A 132 -11.43 -0.40 -11.16
CA GLN A 132 -11.01 0.70 -12.01
C GLN A 132 -10.71 0.22 -13.44
N GLN A 133 -10.06 -0.93 -13.59
CA GLN A 133 -9.76 -1.51 -14.91
C GLN A 133 -11.02 -1.94 -15.67
N LEU A 134 -12.06 -2.36 -14.95
CA LEU A 134 -13.27 -2.94 -15.54
C LEU A 134 -14.34 -1.90 -15.87
N THR A 135 -14.52 -0.89 -15.03
CA THR A 135 -15.77 -0.11 -15.06
C THR A 135 -15.62 1.39 -14.78
N GLY A 136 -14.41 1.91 -14.47
CA GLY A 136 -14.19 3.32 -14.14
C GLY A 136 -14.86 3.74 -12.82
N PHE A 137 -14.09 4.05 -11.78
CA PHE A 137 -14.62 4.26 -10.43
C PHE A 137 -14.74 5.76 -10.07
N ASP A 138 -15.64 6.10 -9.15
CA ASP A 138 -15.87 7.46 -8.62
C ASP A 138 -14.63 7.96 -7.82
N PRO A 139 -14.16 9.21 -7.99
CA PRO A 139 -13.04 9.77 -7.22
C PRO A 139 -13.24 9.84 -5.69
N VAL A 140 -14.46 9.72 -5.16
CA VAL A 140 -14.73 9.88 -3.71
C VAL A 140 -14.20 8.71 -2.86
N GLU A 141 -14.50 7.47 -3.24
CA GLU A 141 -14.08 6.27 -2.48
C GLU A 141 -12.56 6.13 -2.27
N PRO A 142 -11.68 6.32 -3.28
CA PRO A 142 -10.25 6.22 -3.06
C PRO A 142 -9.73 7.33 -2.13
N THR A 143 -10.40 8.48 -2.06
CA THR A 143 -10.03 9.58 -1.16
C THR A 143 -10.38 9.23 0.29
N ARG A 144 -11.59 8.70 0.52
CA ARG A 144 -12.00 8.22 1.83
C ARG A 144 -11.09 7.11 2.37
N LEU A 145 -10.75 6.13 1.53
CA LEU A 145 -9.86 5.05 1.94
C LEU A 145 -8.45 5.53 2.29
N LYS A 146 -7.98 6.61 1.65
CA LYS A 146 -6.72 7.27 2.03
C LYS A 146 -6.83 8.00 3.37
N SER A 147 -7.95 8.65 3.66
CA SER A 147 -8.20 9.21 4.98
C SER A 147 -8.20 8.13 6.05
N LEU A 148 -8.88 7.00 5.84
CA LEU A 148 -8.82 5.85 6.76
C LEU A 148 -7.41 5.31 6.96
N MET A 149 -6.60 5.30 5.90
CA MET A 149 -5.18 4.94 5.99
C MET A 149 -4.38 5.95 6.81
N ASP A 150 -4.62 7.25 6.64
CA ASP A 150 -3.99 8.31 7.45
C ASP A 150 -4.29 8.11 8.95
N ILE A 151 -5.55 7.80 9.29
CA ILE A 151 -5.98 7.47 10.66
C ILE A 151 -5.25 6.22 11.18
N ALA A 152 -5.20 5.15 10.38
CA ALA A 152 -4.53 3.92 10.78
C ALA A 152 -3.01 4.14 10.99
N LEU A 153 -2.38 5.01 10.18
CA LEU A 153 -0.97 5.38 10.32
C LEU A 153 -0.70 6.20 11.59
N ALA A 154 -1.67 6.98 12.07
CA ALA A 154 -1.57 7.67 13.35
C ALA A 154 -1.30 6.68 14.49
N GLY A 155 -1.97 5.53 14.47
CA GLY A 155 -1.81 4.50 15.50
C GLY A 155 -0.42 3.85 15.53
N LEU A 156 0.39 3.93 14.46
CA LEU A 156 1.73 3.30 14.42
C LEU A 156 2.72 3.91 15.43
N TYR A 157 2.55 5.18 15.80
CA TYR A 157 3.44 5.87 16.72
C TYR A 157 2.76 6.32 18.01
N LEU A 158 1.42 6.32 18.07
CA LEU A 158 0.65 6.65 19.27
C LEU A 158 0.58 5.46 20.25
N ASP A 159 0.49 4.24 19.74
CA ASP A 159 0.56 3.06 20.59
C ASP A 159 2.01 2.87 21.08
N SER A 160 2.17 2.76 22.40
CA SER A 160 3.42 2.57 23.15
C SER A 160 4.23 1.31 22.78
N TRP A 161 3.88 0.63 21.69
CA TRP A 161 4.42 -0.63 21.25
C TRP A 161 5.37 -0.45 20.06
N LYS A 162 6.51 -1.14 20.12
CA LYS A 162 7.47 -1.20 19.00
C LYS A 162 6.75 -1.68 17.75
N VAL A 163 6.78 -0.88 16.68
CA VAL A 163 6.27 -1.28 15.36
C VAL A 163 6.92 -2.61 14.96
N SER A 164 6.11 -3.68 14.94
CA SER A 164 6.56 -4.99 14.49
C SER A 164 6.86 -4.95 13.00
N GLU A 165 7.87 -5.70 12.57
CA GLU A 165 8.26 -5.83 11.16
C GLU A 165 7.10 -6.34 10.29
N GLU A 166 6.22 -7.17 10.84
CA GLU A 166 5.02 -7.65 10.13
C GLU A 166 3.99 -6.55 9.90
N VAL A 167 3.78 -5.67 10.88
CA VAL A 167 2.83 -4.56 10.75
C VAL A 167 3.39 -3.52 9.78
N ALA A 168 4.70 -3.26 9.83
CA ALA A 168 5.39 -2.40 8.87
C ALA A 168 5.24 -2.91 7.43
N ASP A 169 5.45 -4.21 7.20
CA ASP A 169 5.27 -4.84 5.89
C ASP A 169 3.85 -4.64 5.32
N ILE A 170 2.83 -4.83 6.17
CA ILE A 170 1.43 -4.67 5.76
C ILE A 170 1.12 -3.19 5.50
N ALA A 171 1.60 -2.27 6.34
CA ALA A 171 1.40 -0.83 6.17
C ALA A 171 2.06 -0.31 4.88
N VAL A 172 3.28 -0.77 4.59
CA VAL A 172 4.00 -0.46 3.34
C VAL A 172 3.25 -0.99 2.12
N ARG A 173 2.71 -2.22 2.20
CA ARG A 173 1.85 -2.78 1.14
C ARG A 173 0.57 -1.98 0.94
N ALA A 174 -0.06 -1.51 2.03
CA ALA A 174 -1.25 -0.67 1.96
C ALA A 174 -0.96 0.66 1.24
N VAL A 175 0.11 1.37 1.62
CA VAL A 175 0.54 2.60 0.93
C VAL A 175 0.89 2.35 -0.52
N THR A 176 1.67 1.32 -0.82
CA THR A 176 2.06 0.97 -2.20
C THR A 176 0.83 0.66 -3.07
N SER A 177 -0.19 0.01 -2.50
CA SER A 177 -1.47 -0.22 -3.18
C SER A 177 -2.25 1.08 -3.42
N GLY A 178 -2.28 1.98 -2.43
CA GLY A 178 -2.89 3.30 -2.56
C GLY A 178 -2.18 4.20 -3.58
N LEU A 179 -0.85 4.10 -3.72
CA LEU A 179 -0.06 4.85 -4.70
C LEU A 179 -0.35 4.45 -6.15
N LYS A 180 -0.78 3.21 -6.39
CA LYS A 180 -1.28 2.82 -7.72
C LYS A 180 -2.59 3.53 -8.07
N LEU A 181 -3.33 3.98 -7.05
CA LEU A 181 -4.56 4.77 -7.13
C LEU A 181 -4.28 6.28 -6.87
N ARG A 182 -3.16 6.80 -7.39
CA ARG A 182 -2.74 8.22 -7.22
C ARG A 182 -3.62 9.20 -8.01
N ARG A 183 -4.92 9.20 -7.72
CA ARG A 183 -5.91 10.24 -8.04
C ARG A 183 -6.50 10.74 -6.72
N GLY A 184 -6.45 12.05 -6.44
CA GLY A 184 -6.98 12.64 -5.21
C GLY A 184 -6.09 13.74 -4.65
N ASP A 185 -6.51 14.30 -3.52
CA ASP A 185 -5.92 15.52 -2.96
C ASP A 185 -4.45 15.33 -2.54
N PRO A 186 -3.55 16.23 -2.98
CA PRO A 186 -2.13 16.19 -2.60
C PRO A 186 -1.92 16.34 -1.09
N VAL A 187 -2.84 17.04 -0.41
CA VAL A 187 -2.82 17.28 1.04
C VAL A 187 -2.87 15.97 1.83
N VAL A 188 -3.75 15.04 1.43
CA VAL A 188 -3.88 13.74 2.13
C VAL A 188 -2.59 12.92 2.00
N TRP A 189 -1.97 12.94 0.82
CA TRP A 189 -0.70 12.25 0.59
C TRP A 189 0.48 12.90 1.30
N SER A 190 0.48 14.22 1.46
CA SER A 190 1.44 14.95 2.30
C SER A 190 1.31 14.50 3.77
N SER A 191 0.10 14.47 4.32
CA SER A 191 -0.16 13.96 5.68
C SER A 191 0.31 12.51 5.86
N ILE A 192 -0.07 11.62 4.94
CA ILE A 192 0.35 10.21 4.96
C ILE A 192 1.88 10.09 4.93
N SER A 193 2.54 10.86 4.06
CA SER A 193 3.99 10.87 3.98
C SER A 193 4.61 11.29 5.30
N ARG A 194 4.07 12.33 5.95
CA ARG A 194 4.59 12.81 7.22
C ARG A 194 4.38 11.82 8.36
N ARG A 195 3.22 11.16 8.43
CA ARG A 195 2.99 10.07 9.40
C ARG A 195 3.96 8.91 9.18
N MET A 196 4.31 8.61 7.94
CA MET A 196 5.35 7.61 7.63
C MET A 196 6.75 8.05 8.08
N LEU A 197 7.10 9.33 8.00
CA LEU A 197 8.37 9.84 8.55
C LEU A 197 8.43 9.71 10.07
N LEU A 198 7.31 9.97 10.75
CA LEU A 198 7.21 9.78 12.20
C LEU A 198 7.27 8.31 12.59
N ALA A 199 6.60 7.43 11.83
CA ALA A 199 6.71 5.99 12.01
C ALA A 199 8.14 5.50 11.75
N ALA A 200 8.87 6.10 10.80
CA ALA A 200 10.27 5.80 10.56
C ALA A 200 11.14 6.22 11.76
N LEU A 201 10.88 7.38 12.36
CA LEU A 201 11.61 7.88 13.53
C LEU A 201 11.31 7.08 14.81
N SER A 202 10.05 6.67 15.01
CA SER A 202 9.64 5.89 16.19
C SER A 202 10.00 4.41 16.09
N SER A 203 10.26 3.91 14.88
CA SER A 203 10.59 2.51 14.66
C SER A 203 11.93 2.12 15.30
N THR A 204 11.91 1.02 16.06
CA THR A 204 13.13 0.46 16.67
C THR A 204 13.99 -0.33 15.68
N ASN A 205 13.35 -0.92 14.67
CA ASN A 205 14.00 -1.71 13.64
C ASN A 205 14.38 -0.84 12.44
N HIS A 206 15.67 -0.81 12.09
CA HIS A 206 16.16 -0.11 10.91
C HIS A 206 15.49 -0.57 9.61
N SER A 207 15.07 -1.84 9.50
CA SER A 207 14.33 -2.35 8.34
C SER A 207 13.02 -1.59 8.12
N CYS A 208 12.26 -1.38 9.20
CA CYS A 208 11.03 -0.59 9.19
C CYS A 208 11.31 0.87 8.83
N SER A 209 12.35 1.48 9.42
CA SER A 209 12.70 2.89 9.12
C SER A 209 13.04 3.09 7.66
N ILE A 210 13.80 2.15 7.04
CA ILE A 210 14.14 2.18 5.61
C ILE A 210 12.87 2.12 4.75
N ALA A 211 11.97 1.17 5.06
CA ALA A 211 10.76 0.96 4.26
C ALA A 211 9.79 2.15 4.38
N PHE A 212 9.57 2.67 5.59
CA PHE A 212 8.71 3.83 5.81
C PHE A 212 9.27 5.10 5.19
N LEU A 213 10.58 5.32 5.23
CA LEU A 213 11.21 6.48 4.59
C LEU A 213 11.06 6.40 3.06
N ASP A 214 11.30 5.23 2.46
CA ASP A 214 11.10 5.06 1.02
C ASP A 214 9.62 5.19 0.61
N SER A 215 8.70 4.64 1.40
CA SER A 215 7.25 4.81 1.19
C SER A 215 6.79 6.26 1.35
N SER A 216 7.31 6.98 2.34
CA SER A 216 7.04 8.41 2.54
C SER A 216 7.47 9.21 1.31
N ARG A 217 8.68 8.98 0.81
CA ARG A 217 9.18 9.65 -0.39
C ARG A 217 8.31 9.40 -1.61
N GLN A 218 7.81 8.17 -1.78
CA GLN A 218 6.91 7.83 -2.90
C GLN A 218 5.50 8.43 -2.74
N ALA A 219 5.04 8.59 -1.50
CA ALA A 219 3.76 9.20 -1.17
C ALA A 219 3.76 10.71 -1.36
N HIS A 220 4.85 11.38 -1.01
CA HIS A 220 4.90 12.84 -1.05
C HIS A 220 4.70 13.38 -2.48
N PRO A 221 3.76 14.32 -2.72
CA PRO A 221 3.53 14.91 -4.04
C PRO A 221 4.77 15.66 -4.54
N ASN A 222 5.37 16.50 -3.69
CA ASN A 222 6.62 17.21 -3.98
C ASN A 222 7.59 17.13 -2.78
N PRO A 223 8.58 16.23 -2.78
CA PRO A 223 9.44 16.01 -1.61
C PRO A 223 10.29 17.24 -1.23
N ASN A 224 10.44 18.22 -2.14
CA ASN A 224 11.15 19.46 -1.83
C ASN A 224 10.35 20.38 -0.90
N GLU A 225 9.01 20.39 -1.01
CA GLU A 225 8.15 21.18 -0.11
C GLU A 225 8.27 20.71 1.34
N ALA A 226 8.45 19.40 1.57
CA ALA A 226 8.67 18.84 2.90
C ALA A 226 9.96 19.35 3.57
N LEU A 227 10.95 19.77 2.78
CA LEU A 227 12.27 20.20 3.24
C LEU A 227 12.39 21.73 3.34
N ASP A 228 11.46 22.47 2.76
CA ASP A 228 11.56 23.92 2.67
C ASP A 228 10.94 24.61 3.90
N PRO A 229 11.74 25.33 4.72
CA PRO A 229 11.22 26.13 5.83
C PRO A 229 10.41 27.35 5.38
N SER A 230 10.61 27.84 4.15
CA SER A 230 9.94 29.05 3.64
C SER A 230 8.45 28.84 3.37
N HIS A 231 8.05 27.60 3.08
CA HIS A 231 6.66 27.21 2.89
C HIS A 231 5.93 26.91 4.21
N SER A 232 6.66 26.82 5.34
CA SER A 232 6.07 26.55 6.63
C SER A 232 5.65 27.84 7.35
N ASP A 233 4.35 27.99 7.59
CA ASP A 233 3.87 28.95 8.58
C ASP A 233 4.41 28.51 9.95
N LEU A 234 5.45 29.17 10.46
CA LEU A 234 6.06 28.88 11.78
C LEU A 234 5.06 28.92 12.96
N ARG A 235 3.87 29.47 12.74
CA ARG A 235 2.76 29.53 13.69
C ARG A 235 1.87 28.28 13.67
N ARG A 236 1.81 27.58 12.55
CA ARG A 236 1.00 26.36 12.42
C ARG A 236 1.83 25.16 12.85
N ARG A 237 1.34 24.43 13.83
CA ARG A 237 1.97 23.21 14.33
C ARG A 237 1.25 22.02 13.72
N TRP A 238 2.03 21.07 13.21
CA TRP A 238 1.51 19.78 12.84
C TRP A 238 1.17 19.00 14.11
N ASP A 239 -0.06 18.51 14.23
CA ASP A 239 -0.53 17.75 15.37
C ASP A 239 -0.64 16.25 15.02
N PRO A 240 0.16 15.38 15.67
CA PRO A 240 0.10 13.94 15.47
C PRO A 240 -1.22 13.29 15.91
N SER A 241 -1.98 13.93 16.80
CA SER A 241 -3.23 13.40 17.34
C SER A 241 -4.45 13.73 16.47
N GLU A 242 -4.31 14.71 15.58
CA GLU A 242 -5.37 15.12 14.67
C GLU A 242 -5.65 14.02 13.64
N THR A 243 -6.93 13.76 13.40
CA THR A 243 -7.41 12.62 12.59
C THR A 243 -7.74 13.08 11.16
N SER A 244 -8.01 14.38 10.97
CA SER A 244 -8.27 14.96 9.66
C SER A 244 -6.99 15.33 8.91
N PRO A 245 -6.77 14.82 7.68
CA PRO A 245 -5.59 15.17 6.88
C PRO A 245 -5.58 16.65 6.45
N ALA A 246 -6.74 17.31 6.37
CA ALA A 246 -6.84 18.72 6.00
C ALA A 246 -6.55 19.68 7.16
N ALA A 247 -6.62 19.19 8.40
CA ALA A 247 -6.36 19.99 9.59
C ALA A 247 -4.85 20.14 9.88
N ASN A 248 -4.02 19.31 9.25
CA ASN A 248 -2.57 19.33 9.39
C ASN A 248 -1.92 19.98 8.15
N PRO A 249 -1.44 21.23 8.26
CA PRO A 249 -0.86 21.96 7.13
C PRO A 249 0.52 21.41 6.74
N ASP A 250 0.89 21.65 5.48
CA ASP A 250 2.23 21.39 4.96
C ASP A 250 3.26 22.20 5.76
N THR A 251 3.92 21.51 6.66
CA THR A 251 4.99 22.05 7.51
C THR A 251 6.28 21.32 7.17
N THR A 252 7.42 21.94 7.49
CA THR A 252 8.73 21.32 7.27
C THR A 252 8.87 20.05 8.12
N SER A 253 9.41 18.99 7.53
CA SER A 253 9.55 17.67 8.15
C SER A 253 10.87 17.55 8.90
N TRP A 254 10.90 17.98 10.17
CA TRP A 254 12.07 17.90 11.05
C TRP A 254 12.51 16.47 11.35
N GLU A 255 11.62 15.51 11.16
CA GLU A 255 11.86 14.08 11.30
C GLU A 255 12.97 13.61 10.35
N LEU A 256 13.07 14.21 9.15
CA LEU A 256 14.13 13.90 8.18
C LEU A 256 15.52 14.26 8.73
N VAL A 257 15.65 15.40 9.39
CA VAL A 257 16.92 15.86 9.99
C VAL A 257 17.40 14.88 11.06
N ALA A 258 16.47 14.36 11.87
CA ALA A 258 16.78 13.33 12.86
C ALA A 258 17.21 12.01 12.18
N LEU A 259 16.52 11.60 11.12
CA LEU A 259 16.84 10.38 10.35
C LEU A 259 18.18 10.48 9.59
N CYS A 260 18.64 11.67 9.21
CA CYS A 260 19.98 11.89 8.64
C CYS A 260 21.11 11.48 9.59
N ASN A 261 20.84 11.44 10.90
CA ASN A 261 21.79 11.03 11.94
C ASN A 261 21.54 9.61 12.48
N HIS A 262 20.72 8.83 11.79
CA HIS A 262 20.38 7.47 12.21
C HIS A 262 21.60 6.52 12.20
N TYR A 263 21.64 5.55 13.11
CA TYR A 263 22.78 4.62 13.24
C TYR A 263 23.02 3.78 11.98
N HIS A 264 21.96 3.45 11.24
CA HIS A 264 22.04 2.65 10.01
C HIS A 264 22.44 3.51 8.80
N PRO A 265 23.53 3.20 8.07
CA PRO A 265 24.02 4.02 6.96
C PRO A 265 23.02 4.15 5.82
N LYS A 266 22.25 3.09 5.51
CA LYS A 266 21.21 3.17 4.47
C LYS A 266 20.07 4.13 4.82
N VAL A 267 19.71 4.24 6.10
CA VAL A 267 18.67 5.20 6.54
C VAL A 267 19.20 6.61 6.32
N ARG A 268 20.46 6.88 6.69
CA ARG A 268 21.11 8.17 6.44
C ARG A 268 21.20 8.49 4.95
N GLU A 269 21.59 7.52 4.13
CA GLU A 269 21.67 7.69 2.67
C GLU A 269 20.30 8.06 2.09
N LEU A 270 19.24 7.34 2.49
CA LEU A 270 17.88 7.62 2.02
C LEU A 270 17.33 8.95 2.54
N ALA A 271 17.58 9.31 3.81
CA ALA A 271 17.17 10.59 4.38
C ALA A 271 17.86 11.77 3.68
N ASN A 272 19.18 11.66 3.42
CA ASN A 272 19.93 12.69 2.70
C ASN A 272 19.55 12.79 1.21
N SER A 273 19.03 11.71 0.62
CA SER A 273 18.56 11.65 -0.77
C SER A 273 17.04 11.72 -0.89
N PHE A 274 16.34 12.25 0.11
CA PHE A 274 14.88 12.30 0.14
C PHE A 274 14.28 13.08 -1.03
N SER A 275 14.91 14.20 -1.42
CA SER A 275 14.52 15.02 -2.58
C SER A 275 14.88 14.39 -3.94
N LEU A 276 15.77 13.41 -3.97
CA LEU A 276 16.19 12.74 -5.20
C LEU A 276 15.21 11.65 -5.60
N ALA A 277 15.22 11.31 -6.90
CA ALA A 277 14.33 10.31 -7.49
C ALA A 277 14.34 8.99 -6.69
N SER A 278 13.15 8.36 -6.60
CA SER A 278 12.97 7.18 -5.77
C SER A 278 13.90 6.03 -6.16
N SER A 279 14.25 5.21 -5.16
CA SER A 279 15.03 4.00 -5.31
C SER A 279 14.35 3.11 -6.35
N ARG A 280 15.14 2.55 -7.27
CA ARG A 280 14.63 1.56 -8.24
C ARG A 280 14.09 0.30 -7.57
N ALA A 281 14.54 0.00 -6.35
CA ALA A 281 13.97 -1.05 -5.53
C ALA A 281 12.81 -0.48 -4.71
N GLY A 282 11.60 -1.04 -4.88
CA GLY A 282 10.41 -0.65 -4.13
C GLY A 282 10.50 -0.95 -2.64
N PRO A 283 9.62 -0.37 -1.82
CA PRO A 283 9.77 -0.33 -0.36
C PRO A 283 9.62 -1.73 0.26
N GLU A 284 8.76 -2.58 -0.30
CA GLU A 284 8.60 -3.99 0.09
C GLU A 284 9.89 -4.79 -0.12
N LYS A 285 10.57 -4.57 -1.26
CA LYS A 285 11.83 -5.24 -1.58
C LYS A 285 12.95 -4.75 -0.66
N LEU A 286 12.96 -3.46 -0.32
CA LEU A 286 13.90 -2.91 0.65
C LEU A 286 13.68 -3.52 2.03
N LEU A 287 12.43 -3.58 2.52
CA LEU A 287 12.12 -4.23 3.79
C LEU A 287 12.61 -5.68 3.83
N ALA A 288 12.37 -6.45 2.77
CA ALA A 288 12.83 -7.83 2.65
C ALA A 288 14.37 -7.95 2.63
N THR A 289 15.06 -6.99 2.01
CA THR A 289 16.52 -7.00 1.89
C THR A 289 17.20 -6.69 3.23
N TYR A 290 16.66 -5.74 3.98
CA TYR A 290 17.23 -5.25 5.24
C TYR A 290 16.63 -5.91 6.48
N ARG A 291 15.90 -7.03 6.32
CA ARG A 291 15.08 -7.67 7.34
C ARG A 291 15.88 -8.04 8.60
N ALA A 292 15.51 -7.43 9.74
CA ALA A 292 16.27 -7.54 11.00
C ALA A 292 16.04 -8.86 11.74
N SER A 293 14.91 -9.55 11.49
CA SER A 293 14.58 -10.86 12.08
C SER A 293 15.58 -11.97 11.75
N SER A 294 16.43 -11.76 10.74
CA SER A 294 17.44 -12.72 10.31
C SER A 294 18.82 -12.53 10.97
N GLY A 295 18.92 -11.60 11.93
CA GLY A 295 20.12 -11.32 12.71
C GLY A 295 21.17 -10.49 11.98
N GLY A 296 21.67 -9.45 12.66
CA GLY A 296 22.72 -8.56 12.15
C GLY A 296 22.28 -7.57 11.07
N PHE A 297 23.21 -6.73 10.62
CA PHE A 297 22.97 -5.82 9.50
C PHE A 297 23.03 -6.59 8.17
N ARG A 298 21.93 -6.53 7.40
CA ARG A 298 21.85 -7.10 6.05
C ARG A 298 21.55 -6.01 5.03
N PRO A 299 22.32 -5.91 3.93
CA PRO A 299 23.67 -6.45 3.75
C PRO A 299 24.63 -5.98 4.86
N LYS A 300 25.73 -6.74 5.05
CA LYS A 300 26.76 -6.36 6.01
C LYS A 300 27.26 -4.95 5.69
N ILE A 301 27.23 -4.07 6.68
CA ILE A 301 27.77 -2.72 6.53
C ILE A 301 29.26 -2.85 6.26
N ALA A 302 29.71 -2.34 5.10
CA ALA A 302 31.13 -2.28 4.80
C ALA A 302 31.84 -1.44 5.88
N ASN A 303 32.93 -1.97 6.43
CA ASN A 303 33.70 -1.31 7.51
C ASN A 303 34.23 0.09 7.12
N SER A 304 34.19 0.46 5.83
CA SER A 304 34.51 1.80 5.35
C SER A 304 33.47 2.88 5.71
N MET A 305 32.24 2.49 6.07
CA MET A 305 31.14 3.40 6.45
C MET A 305 30.89 3.49 7.95
N LEU A 306 31.57 2.67 8.75
CA LEU A 306 31.69 2.93 10.18
C LEU A 306 32.47 4.24 10.34
N PRO A 307 32.08 5.15 11.24
CA PRO A 307 32.91 6.30 11.56
C PRO A 307 34.27 5.72 11.97
N GLN A 308 35.29 5.91 11.14
CA GLN A 308 36.63 5.52 11.51
C GLN A 308 36.99 6.43 12.67
N HIS A 309 36.80 5.93 13.89
CA HIS A 309 37.34 6.56 15.09
C HIS A 309 38.86 6.33 15.13
N ARG A 310 39.55 6.60 14.02
CA ARG A 310 40.98 6.80 14.00
C ARG A 310 41.24 8.15 14.64
N ARG A 311 41.35 8.14 15.98
CA ARG A 311 42.12 9.16 16.68
C ARG A 311 43.57 9.03 16.22
N LYS A 312 43.90 9.67 15.09
CA LYS A 312 45.26 10.11 14.83
C LYS A 312 45.37 11.52 15.41
N PRO A 313 46.34 11.83 16.28
CA PRO A 313 46.56 13.18 16.72
C PRO A 313 46.97 13.99 15.49
N VAL A 314 46.09 14.89 15.03
CA VAL A 314 46.40 15.77 13.91
C VAL A 314 47.33 16.85 14.44
N LYS A 315 48.58 16.85 13.96
CA LYS A 315 49.48 17.98 14.07
C LYS A 315 48.90 19.14 13.26
N SER A 316 48.92 20.32 13.86
CA SER A 316 48.43 21.58 13.33
C SER A 316 49.01 21.92 11.96
N SER A 317 48.14 22.18 10.98
CA SER A 317 48.31 23.26 9.99
C SER A 317 47.02 23.47 9.21
N SER A 318 46.37 24.58 9.54
CA SER A 318 45.55 25.49 8.73
C SER A 318 45.07 25.07 7.32
N GLN A 319 43.78 25.38 7.11
CA GLN A 319 43.06 25.59 5.83
C GLN A 319 42.48 24.35 5.13
N ILE A 320 41.35 23.88 5.67
CA ILE A 320 40.26 23.31 4.86
C ILE A 320 38.98 23.99 5.33
N SER A 321 38.40 24.83 4.47
CA SER A 321 37.11 25.48 4.66
C SER A 321 36.00 24.42 4.71
N ARG A 322 35.66 24.00 5.92
CA ARG A 322 34.42 23.26 6.22
C ARG A 322 33.30 24.28 6.33
N CYS A 323 32.14 24.00 5.72
CA CYS A 323 30.90 24.66 6.09
C CYS A 323 30.64 24.37 7.57
N GLU A 324 30.90 25.34 8.42
CA GLU A 324 30.51 25.33 9.83
C GLU A 324 28.99 25.52 9.89
N PHE A 325 28.26 24.42 10.04
CA PHE A 325 27.04 24.50 10.82
C PHE A 325 27.49 24.82 12.23
N SER A 326 27.28 26.05 12.67
CA SER A 326 27.50 26.44 14.06
C SER A 326 26.64 25.51 14.92
N THR A 327 27.30 24.60 15.64
CA THR A 327 26.69 23.90 16.75
C THR A 327 26.09 24.96 17.66
N ILE A 328 24.76 25.04 17.68
CA ILE A 328 24.05 25.84 18.67
C ILE A 328 24.59 25.39 20.03
N PRO A 329 25.19 26.28 20.83
CA PRO A 329 25.70 25.90 22.14
C PRO A 329 24.59 25.21 22.92
N SER A 330 24.87 24.06 23.53
CA SER A 330 23.90 23.33 24.37
C SER A 330 23.24 24.23 25.40
N ASP A 331 23.98 25.24 25.84
CA ASP A 331 23.54 26.26 26.79
C ASP A 331 22.44 27.16 26.20
N PHE A 332 22.46 27.44 24.89
CA PHE A 332 21.42 28.23 24.24
C PHE A 332 20.09 27.49 24.16
N LEU A 333 20.10 26.18 23.87
CA LEU A 333 18.88 25.37 23.87
C LEU A 333 18.31 25.22 25.29
N LEU A 334 19.17 24.99 26.29
CA LEU A 334 18.74 24.96 27.69
C LEU A 334 18.18 26.32 28.14
N GLN A 335 18.84 27.43 27.81
CA GLN A 335 18.36 28.77 28.10
C GLN A 335 17.02 29.05 27.40
N TYR A 336 16.86 28.63 26.15
CA TYR A 336 15.63 28.81 25.39
C TYR A 336 14.46 28.00 25.98
N TYR A 337 14.68 26.72 26.30
CA TYR A 337 13.67 25.88 26.95
C TYR A 337 13.32 26.38 28.36
N PHE A 338 14.31 26.86 29.12
CA PHE A 338 14.09 27.43 30.44
C PHE A 338 13.28 28.73 30.37
N ASN A 339 13.60 29.60 29.41
CA ASN A 339 12.87 30.83 29.17
C ASN A 339 11.43 30.59 28.68
N GLN A 340 11.20 29.60 27.82
CA GLN A 340 9.84 29.20 27.43
C GLN A 340 9.02 28.69 28.62
N ARG A 341 9.62 27.89 29.50
CA ARG A 341 8.93 27.36 30.69
C ARG A 341 8.62 28.44 31.71
N LEU A 342 9.51 29.42 31.89
CA LEU A 342 9.25 30.59 32.72
C LEU A 342 8.14 31.48 32.15
N ALA A 343 8.07 31.63 30.82
CA ALA A 343 7.01 32.39 30.16
C ALA A 343 5.64 31.71 30.35
N SER A 344 5.56 30.38 30.24
CA SER A 344 4.30 29.66 30.46
C SER A 344 3.83 29.75 31.92
N VAL A 345 4.75 29.64 32.88
CA VAL A 345 4.43 29.77 34.31
C VAL A 345 3.94 31.18 34.63
N ARG A 346 4.56 32.23 34.05
CA ARG A 346 4.08 33.62 34.21
C ARG A 346 2.67 33.81 33.65
N GLN A 347 2.37 33.26 32.47
CA GLN A 347 1.03 33.33 31.90
C GLN A 347 -0.01 32.61 32.78
N SER A 348 0.32 31.46 33.35
CA SER A 348 -0.58 30.76 34.29
C SER A 348 -0.84 31.57 35.56
N PHE A 349 0.17 32.23 36.13
CA PHE A 349 0.00 33.09 37.30
C PHE A 349 -0.80 34.36 36.99
N GLU A 350 -0.63 34.94 35.80
CA GLU A 350 -1.41 36.10 35.36
C GLU A 350 -2.87 35.75 35.09
N SER A 351 -3.16 34.56 34.54
CA SER A 351 -4.52 34.04 34.42
C SER A 351 -5.17 33.83 35.79
N GLN A 352 -4.49 33.19 36.74
CA GLN A 352 -5.01 33.00 38.10
C GLN A 352 -5.30 34.34 38.81
N ARG A 353 -4.43 35.35 38.65
CA ARG A 353 -4.67 36.70 39.20
C ARG A 353 -5.83 37.44 38.55
N ARG A 354 -6.14 37.17 37.27
CA ARG A 354 -7.31 37.74 36.60
C ARG A 354 -8.59 37.07 37.09
N ASP A 355 -8.55 35.77 37.32
CA ASP A 355 -9.70 35.01 37.82
C ASP A 355 -10.04 35.39 39.27
N GLU A 356 -9.05 35.65 40.12
CA GLU A 356 -9.22 36.15 41.49
C GLU A 356 -9.80 37.58 41.53
N LYS A 357 -9.43 38.45 40.58
CA LYS A 357 -9.98 39.81 40.47
C LYS A 357 -11.41 39.87 39.94
N HIS A 358 -11.90 38.81 39.31
CA HIS A 358 -13.30 38.70 38.88
C HIS A 358 -14.21 38.03 39.92
N HIS A 359 -13.65 37.51 41.02
CA HIS A 359 -14.38 36.88 42.12
C HIS A 359 -14.36 37.71 43.43
N SER A 360 -13.75 38.90 43.41
CA SER A 360 -13.92 39.98 44.40
C SER A 360 -14.66 41.13 43.78
#